data_AF-A0A9D4VYL4-F1
#
_entry.id   AF-A0A9D4VYL4-F1
#
_cell.length_a   1.000
_cell.length_b   1.000
_cell.length_c   1.000
_cell.angle_alpha   90.00
_cell.angle_beta   90.00
_cell.angle_gamma   90.00
#
_symmetry.space_group_name_H-M   'P 1'
#
loop_
_entity.id
_entity.type
_entity.pdbx_description
1 polymer ?
#
loop_
_entity_poly.entity_id
_entity_poly.type
_entity_poly.pdbx_seq_one_letter_code
_entity_poly.pdbx_strand_id
1 'polypeptide(L)'
;MEVSQMLTQRMWQHDSMLLQLPHFTKELARKCKENPGKSIETIFDLLEMEDIKRRELLSMSDSQLLDIARFCNHFPNIDLSYEVLHNDTVQIEEDITVYVTLERDLEGRIEVGPVHSPRYPKAKEEG
;
A
#
# COMPACT_ATOMS: atom_id res chain seq x y z
N MET A 1 10.24 2.10 -11.90
CA MET A 1 9.92 0.97 -10.99
C MET A 1 8.44 0.60 -11.03
N GLU A 2 7.56 1.53 -11.43
CA GLU A 2 6.10 1.35 -11.45
C GLU A 2 5.63 0.20 -12.34
N VAL A 3 6.30 -0.05 -13.47
CA VAL A 3 5.91 -1.13 -14.40
C VAL A 3 5.92 -2.50 -13.72
N SER A 4 6.87 -2.75 -12.82
CA SER A 4 6.93 -4.02 -12.05
C SER A 4 5.70 -4.18 -11.16
N GLN A 5 5.30 -3.10 -10.47
CA GLN A 5 4.11 -3.08 -9.62
C GLN A 5 2.83 -3.23 -10.44
N MET A 6 2.73 -2.54 -11.58
CA MET A 6 1.60 -2.63 -12.51
C MET A 6 1.40 -4.05 -13.05
N LEU A 7 2.50 -4.73 -13.41
CA LEU A 7 2.47 -6.12 -13.84
C LEU A 7 2.09 -7.07 -12.70
N THR A 8 2.60 -6.80 -11.50
CA THR A 8 2.29 -7.59 -10.30
C THR A 8 0.82 -7.47 -9.96
N GLN A 9 0.24 -6.28 -9.90
CA GLN A 9 -1.14 -6.06 -9.45
C GLN A 9 -2.18 -6.08 -10.58
N ARG A 10 -1.73 -6.15 -11.85
CA ARG A 10 -2.56 -6.07 -13.05
C ARG A 10 -3.43 -4.80 -13.04
N MET A 11 -2.78 -3.66 -12.99
CA MET A 11 -3.42 -2.34 -13.08
C MET A 11 -2.44 -1.31 -13.65
N TRP A 12 -2.96 -0.21 -14.17
CA TRP A 12 -2.15 0.90 -14.66
C TRP A 12 -1.84 1.92 -13.56
N GLN A 13 -0.81 2.74 -13.76
CA GLN A 13 -0.45 3.82 -12.81
C GLN A 13 -1.58 4.83 -12.58
N HIS A 14 -2.46 5.03 -13.56
CA HIS A 14 -3.61 5.95 -13.48
C HIS A 14 -4.89 5.27 -12.96
N ASP A 15 -4.87 3.96 -12.74
CA ASP A 15 -5.97 3.25 -12.09
C ASP A 15 -5.97 3.59 -10.59
N SER A 16 -7.15 3.52 -9.94
CA SER A 16 -7.24 3.72 -8.48
C SER A 16 -6.44 2.65 -7.73
N MET A 17 -5.64 3.07 -6.75
CA MET A 17 -4.88 2.15 -5.88
C MET A 17 -5.77 1.12 -5.19
N LEU A 18 -7.03 1.46 -4.92
CA LEU A 18 -8.01 0.57 -4.30
C LEU A 18 -8.33 -0.66 -5.15
N LEU A 19 -8.02 -0.65 -6.45
CA LEU A 19 -8.19 -1.82 -7.33
C LEU A 19 -7.22 -2.97 -7.02
N GLN A 20 -6.23 -2.76 -6.16
CA GLN A 20 -5.38 -3.82 -5.59
C GLN A 20 -6.13 -4.65 -4.54
N LEU A 21 -7.11 -4.05 -3.86
CA LEU A 21 -7.87 -4.72 -2.81
C LEU A 21 -8.74 -5.85 -3.40
N PRO A 22 -8.90 -6.96 -2.66
CA PRO A 22 -9.81 -8.01 -3.07
C PRO A 22 -11.25 -7.46 -3.16
N HIS A 23 -12.03 -7.98 -4.09
CA HIS A 23 -13.44 -7.62 -4.33
C HIS A 23 -13.71 -6.19 -4.82
N PHE A 24 -12.68 -5.36 -5.05
CA PHE A 24 -12.87 -4.01 -5.57
C PHE A 24 -13.15 -3.98 -7.07
N THR A 25 -14.18 -3.22 -7.45
CA THR A 25 -14.53 -2.90 -8.84
C THR A 25 -14.21 -1.44 -9.16
N LYS A 26 -14.18 -1.09 -10.46
CA LYS A 26 -13.98 0.30 -10.88
C LYS A 26 -15.10 1.22 -10.37
N GLU A 27 -16.32 0.71 -10.30
CA GLU A 27 -17.49 1.41 -9.78
C GLU A 27 -17.35 1.67 -8.29
N LEU A 28 -16.88 0.68 -7.51
CA LEU A 28 -16.65 0.86 -6.08
C LEU A 28 -15.51 1.84 -5.80
N ALA A 29 -14.39 1.72 -6.53
CA ALA A 29 -13.28 2.66 -6.43
C ALA A 29 -13.71 4.10 -6.74
N ARG A 30 -14.60 4.28 -7.73
CA ARG A 30 -15.19 5.58 -8.02
C ARG A 30 -16.08 6.09 -6.88
N LYS A 31 -16.92 5.26 -6.29
CA LYS A 31 -17.72 5.61 -5.11
C LYS A 31 -16.85 6.03 -3.91
N CYS A 32 -15.73 5.33 -3.70
CA CYS A 32 -14.74 5.68 -2.66
C CYS A 32 -14.12 7.07 -2.92
N LYS A 33 -13.79 7.38 -4.16
CA LYS A 33 -13.29 8.72 -4.55
C LYS A 33 -14.34 9.82 -4.40
N GLU A 34 -15.60 9.51 -4.73
CA GLU A 34 -16.74 10.43 -4.62
C GLU A 34 -17.32 10.48 -3.18
N ASN A 35 -16.66 9.85 -2.19
CA ASN A 35 -17.16 9.74 -0.84
C ASN A 35 -17.37 11.12 -0.17
N PRO A 36 -18.55 11.41 0.39
CA PRO A 36 -18.81 12.70 1.05
C PRO A 36 -17.87 12.95 2.24
N GLY A 37 -17.33 14.17 2.32
CA GLY A 37 -16.49 14.62 3.43
C GLY A 37 -15.00 14.37 3.23
N LYS A 38 -14.60 13.14 2.87
CA LYS A 38 -13.18 12.79 2.57
C LYS A 38 -13.14 11.81 1.39
N SER A 39 -12.44 12.19 0.31
CA SER A 39 -12.12 11.28 -0.80
C SER A 39 -11.24 10.15 -0.29
N ILE A 40 -11.58 8.91 -0.65
CA ILE A 40 -10.80 7.73 -0.29
C ILE A 40 -10.01 7.30 -1.51
N GLU A 41 -8.71 7.61 -1.53
CA GLU A 41 -7.84 7.37 -2.69
C GLU A 41 -6.79 6.30 -2.43
N THR A 42 -6.35 6.18 -1.17
CA THR A 42 -5.33 5.22 -0.74
C THR A 42 -5.90 4.12 0.15
N ILE A 43 -5.14 3.04 0.34
CA ILE A 43 -5.49 1.96 1.28
C ILE A 43 -5.51 2.49 2.72
N PHE A 44 -4.61 3.41 3.06
CA PHE A 44 -4.57 4.05 4.38
C PHE A 44 -5.82 4.89 4.65
N ASP A 45 -6.30 5.64 3.65
CA ASP A 45 -7.57 6.38 3.79
C ASP A 45 -8.74 5.46 4.13
N LEU A 46 -8.79 4.26 3.52
CA LEU A 46 -9.82 3.26 3.79
C LEU A 46 -9.68 2.64 5.20
N LEU A 47 -8.46 2.48 5.69
CA LEU A 47 -8.18 1.98 7.04
C LEU A 47 -8.58 2.98 8.13
N GLU A 48 -8.37 4.27 7.88
CA GLU A 48 -8.73 5.37 8.79
C GLU A 48 -10.24 5.63 8.88
N MET A 49 -11.04 5.10 7.95
CA MET A 49 -12.49 5.25 7.99
C MET A 49 -13.10 4.58 9.22
N GLU A 50 -14.08 5.26 9.84
CA GLU A 50 -14.94 4.66 10.85
C GLU A 50 -15.62 3.39 10.33
N ASP A 51 -15.65 2.34 11.16
CA ASP A 51 -16.14 1.01 10.79
C ASP A 51 -17.55 1.01 10.21
N ILE A 52 -18.45 1.79 10.79
CA ILE A 52 -19.86 1.86 10.34
C ILE A 52 -19.91 2.46 8.93
N LYS A 53 -19.27 3.62 8.72
CA LYS A 53 -19.21 4.30 7.42
C LYS A 53 -18.53 3.44 6.37
N ARG A 54 -17.46 2.73 6.74
CA ARG A 54 -16.75 1.80 5.85
C ARG A 54 -17.64 0.64 5.43
N ARG A 55 -18.36 0.01 6.35
CA ARG A 55 -19.29 -1.08 6.04
C ARG A 55 -20.43 -0.63 5.13
N GLU A 56 -21.01 0.55 5.39
CA GLU A 56 -22.04 1.14 4.54
C GLU A 56 -21.51 1.43 3.13
N LEU A 57 -20.36 2.08 3.01
CA LEU A 57 -19.73 2.45 1.74
C LEU A 57 -19.40 1.21 0.89
N LEU A 58 -18.77 0.20 1.50
CA LEU A 58 -18.33 -1.00 0.80
C LEU A 58 -19.50 -1.95 0.47
N SER A 59 -20.53 -2.00 1.32
CA SER A 59 -21.68 -2.90 1.16
C SER A 59 -21.26 -4.36 0.90
N MET A 60 -20.20 -4.81 1.57
CA MET A 60 -19.60 -6.15 1.43
C MET A 60 -20.03 -7.09 2.56
N SER A 61 -19.97 -8.39 2.28
CA SER A 61 -20.14 -9.43 3.30
C SER A 61 -18.96 -9.48 4.28
N ASP A 62 -19.15 -10.04 5.47
CA ASP A 62 -18.08 -10.18 6.47
C ASP A 62 -16.88 -10.98 5.95
N SER A 63 -17.11 -11.99 5.10
CA SER A 63 -16.03 -12.74 4.46
C SER A 63 -15.19 -11.88 3.52
N GLN A 64 -15.83 -10.99 2.75
CA GLN A 64 -15.11 -10.09 1.84
C GLN A 64 -14.34 -9.01 2.61
N LEU A 65 -14.92 -8.50 3.70
CA LEU A 65 -14.23 -7.56 4.60
C LEU A 65 -13.02 -8.22 5.28
N LEU A 66 -13.12 -9.51 5.63
CA LEU A 66 -12.00 -10.27 6.17
C LEU A 66 -10.86 -10.43 5.15
N ASP A 67 -11.18 -10.66 3.87
CA ASP A 67 -10.17 -10.71 2.81
C ASP A 67 -9.46 -9.36 2.64
N ILE A 68 -10.20 -8.25 2.71
CA ILE A 68 -9.63 -6.89 2.71
C ILE A 68 -8.69 -6.69 3.90
N ALA A 69 -9.12 -7.08 5.11
CA ALA A 69 -8.29 -6.96 6.30
C ALA A 69 -6.99 -7.76 6.16
N ARG A 70 -7.06 -8.98 5.62
CA ARG A 70 -5.87 -9.81 5.34
C ARG A 70 -4.92 -9.13 4.36
N PHE A 71 -5.45 -8.49 3.31
CA PHE A 71 -4.65 -7.71 2.37
C PHE A 71 -3.95 -6.55 3.08
N CYS A 72 -4.71 -5.72 3.82
CA CYS A 72 -4.17 -4.55 4.49
C CYS A 72 -3.06 -4.90 5.48
N ASN A 73 -3.20 -6.00 6.22
CA ASN A 73 -2.17 -6.44 7.16
C ASN A 73 -0.87 -6.93 6.48
N HIS A 74 -0.90 -7.20 5.17
CA HIS A 74 0.31 -7.50 4.38
C HIS A 74 0.80 -6.31 3.58
N PHE A 75 -0.03 -5.27 3.41
CA PHE A 75 0.33 -4.10 2.63
C PHE A 75 1.48 -3.36 3.34
N PRO A 76 2.58 -3.01 2.62
CA PRO A 76 3.74 -2.44 3.26
C PRO A 76 3.44 -1.04 3.80
N ASN A 77 3.75 -0.84 5.08
CA ASN A 77 3.84 0.46 5.73
C ASN A 77 5.27 0.58 6.28
N ILE A 78 6.09 1.40 5.62
CA ILE A 78 7.53 1.50 5.88
C ILE A 78 7.86 2.95 6.19
N ASP A 79 8.44 3.18 7.36
CA ASP A 79 9.03 4.45 7.75
C ASP A 79 10.46 4.56 7.21
N LEU A 80 10.74 5.67 6.53
CA LEU A 80 12.07 5.96 5.98
C LEU A 80 12.69 7.10 6.77
N SER A 81 13.88 6.87 7.29
CA SER A 81 14.78 7.92 7.78
C SER A 81 16.11 7.86 7.04
N TYR A 82 16.80 8.98 6.98
CA TYR A 82 18.12 9.03 6.33
C TYR A 82 19.04 10.01 7.05
N GLU A 83 20.34 9.76 6.94
CA GLU A 83 21.40 10.65 7.39
C GLU A 83 22.49 10.73 6.31
N VAL A 84 23.01 11.94 6.10
CA VAL A 84 24.17 12.15 5.23
C VAL A 84 25.41 12.10 6.09
N LEU A 85 26.28 11.12 5.86
CA LEU A 85 27.51 10.97 6.63
C LEU A 85 28.50 12.08 6.25
N HIS A 86 29.21 12.63 7.25
CA HIS A 86 30.22 13.69 7.07
C HIS A 86 29.66 14.97 6.41
N ASN A 87 28.48 15.43 6.86
CA ASN A 87 27.78 16.57 6.27
C ASN A 87 28.37 17.97 6.58
N ASP A 88 29.49 18.04 7.30
CA ASP A 88 30.06 19.30 7.79
C ASP A 88 30.63 20.17 6.64
N THR A 89 31.22 19.54 5.62
CA THR A 89 31.72 20.20 4.40
C THR A 89 31.66 19.24 3.22
N VAL A 90 30.96 19.62 2.16
CA VAL A 90 30.90 18.86 0.90
C VAL A 90 31.76 19.56 -0.15
N GLN A 91 32.71 18.85 -0.75
CA GLN A 91 33.53 19.38 -1.84
C GLN A 91 33.06 18.90 -3.23
N ILE A 92 33.49 19.62 -4.26
CA ILE A 92 33.28 19.19 -5.65
C ILE A 92 34.15 17.95 -5.88
N GLU A 93 33.60 16.95 -6.59
CA GLU A 93 34.25 15.67 -6.88
C GLU A 93 34.43 14.74 -5.66
N GLU A 94 33.75 15.02 -4.53
CA GLU A 94 33.75 14.16 -3.35
C GLU A 94 32.55 13.18 -3.36
N ASP A 95 32.81 11.92 -2.97
CA ASP A 95 31.78 10.91 -2.79
C ASP A 95 31.03 11.14 -1.47
N ILE A 96 29.71 11.26 -1.55
CA ILE A 96 28.85 11.42 -0.38
C ILE A 96 28.17 10.08 -0.08
N THR A 97 28.16 9.68 1.18
CA THR A 97 27.41 8.51 1.65
C THR A 97 26.12 8.95 2.33
N VAL A 98 25.00 8.44 1.84
CA VAL A 98 23.69 8.59 2.49
C VAL A 98 23.34 7.25 3.13
N TYR A 99 23.18 7.24 4.44
CA TYR A 99 22.68 6.09 5.18
C TYR A 99 21.16 6.17 5.25
N VAL A 100 20.47 5.14 4.78
CA VAL A 100 19.00 5.07 4.74
C VAL A 100 18.54 3.93 5.64
N THR A 101 17.65 4.24 6.57
CA THR A 101 17.02 3.26 7.46
C THR A 101 15.57 3.10 7.05
N LEU A 102 15.16 1.85 6.84
CA LEU A 102 13.78 1.47 6.56
C LEU A 102 13.25 0.66 7.75
N GLU A 103 12.20 1.14 8.39
CA GLU A 103 11.55 0.47 9.51
C GLU A 103 10.15 0.04 9.10
N ARG A 104 9.78 -1.21 9.44
CA ARG A 104 8.44 -1.74 9.17
C ARG A 104 7.85 -2.25 10.47
N ASP A 105 6.65 -1.78 10.79
CA ASP A 105 5.85 -2.39 11.86
C ASP A 105 5.26 -3.71 11.37
N LEU A 106 5.56 -4.79 12.09
CA LEU A 106 5.06 -6.12 11.81
C LEU A 106 3.80 -6.47 12.62
N GLU A 107 3.31 -5.56 13.48
CA GLU A 107 2.11 -5.74 14.32
C GLU A 107 2.06 -7.12 15.02
N GLY A 108 3.20 -7.59 15.54
CA GLY A 108 3.33 -8.87 16.23
C GLY A 108 3.55 -10.11 15.32
N ARG A 109 3.78 -9.92 14.03
CA ARG A 109 4.18 -11.00 13.09
C ARG A 109 5.68 -11.25 13.13
N ILE A 110 6.07 -12.48 12.79
CA ILE A 110 7.47 -12.92 12.74
C ILE A 110 8.09 -12.69 11.35
N GLU A 111 7.28 -12.81 10.29
CA GLU A 111 7.74 -12.69 8.90
C GLU A 111 6.69 -11.98 8.03
N VAL A 112 7.18 -11.38 6.94
CA VAL A 112 6.34 -10.84 5.86
C VAL A 112 6.07 -11.98 4.88
N GLY A 113 4.78 -12.30 4.66
CA GLY A 113 4.38 -13.29 3.66
C GLY A 113 4.47 -12.76 2.22
N PRO A 114 4.19 -13.60 1.21
CA PRO A 114 4.24 -13.17 -0.19
C PRO A 114 3.22 -12.06 -0.48
N VAL A 115 3.52 -11.25 -1.49
CA VAL A 115 2.63 -10.18 -1.98
C VAL A 115 1.27 -10.77 -2.34
N HIS A 116 0.20 -10.15 -1.83
CA HIS A 116 -1.15 -10.51 -2.24
C HIS A 116 -1.39 -10.02 -3.69
N SER A 117 -1.18 -10.92 -4.66
CA SER A 117 -1.54 -10.72 -6.05
C SER A 117 -2.18 -11.97 -6.67
N PRO A 118 -3.52 -12.08 -6.66
CA PRO A 118 -4.22 -13.23 -7.21
C PRO A 118 -4.20 -13.28 -8.75
N ARG A 119 -3.81 -12.18 -9.40
CA ARG A 119 -3.76 -12.05 -10.88
C ARG A 119 -2.36 -12.28 -11.45
N TYR A 120 -1.36 -12.41 -10.58
CA TYR A 120 0.01 -12.73 -10.95
C TYR A 120 0.24 -14.25 -10.88
N PRO A 121 0.89 -14.88 -11.88
CA PRO A 121 0.88 -16.34 -12.02
C PRO A 121 1.75 -17.10 -11.02
N LYS A 122 2.55 -16.42 -10.21
CA LYS A 122 3.49 -17.03 -9.26
C LYS A 122 3.44 -16.30 -7.92
N ALA A 123 3.86 -16.97 -6.84
CA ALA A 123 4.16 -16.26 -5.60
C ALA A 123 5.30 -15.25 -5.84
N LYS A 124 5.20 -14.07 -5.24
CA LYS A 124 6.15 -12.98 -5.40
C LYS A 124 6.46 -12.39 -4.03
N GLU A 125 7.74 -12.34 -3.67
CA GLU A 125 8.21 -11.59 -2.50
C GLU A 125 8.30 -10.10 -2.80
N GLU A 126 8.11 -9.27 -1.78
CA GLU A 126 8.37 -7.82 -1.84
C GLU A 126 9.86 -7.57 -2.17
N GLY A 127 10.16 -6.48 -2.89
CA GLY A 127 11.53 -6.10 -3.25
C GLY A 127 11.62 -4.79 -3.97
#